data_AF-A0A162TYY1-F1
#
_entry.id   AF-A0A162TYY1-F1
#
_cell.length_a   1.000
_cell.length_b   1.000
_cell.length_c   1.000
_cell.angle_alpha   90.00
_cell.angle_beta   90.00
_cell.angle_gamma   90.00
#
_symmetry.space_group_name_H-M   'P 1'
#
loop_
_entity.id
_entity.type
_entity.pdbx_description
1 polymer ?
#
loop_
_entity_poly.entity_id
_entity_poly.type
_entity_poly.pdbx_seq_one_letter_code
_entity_poly.pdbx_strand_id
1 'polypeptide(L)'
;MYVFRGVFPVICPSGVRIHATLMMVACDIPAARKTSGFTSHNSTWACYKCNRHFPRLENGVNIDFRGFDFSRWVLRDGLHRLGYLDLVRGTIIDPMHNLFLGTPKRLMDRWIKDEDIQDGDFVAMQKTAETMIVPGEYTSLNSKIGKQFSYMKADEWKSWVLVYSPVLLKDVLAKDRFENWINFVDACRLLIKPTITFNEVNTAHQFLQTFCTRCDELYNAEILTCNMHLHLHLRDTIRDFGPVYGYWLFGFERFNGLLKNLKTNRKIGFEETFMKKFIEDVHKDDLVNSFLQSTHQTSAFSLLTKLTYSFTPATIPSIRQRTFRIQSFVEASEDPNVLVKGNEPLPPSAFPLSLKSATTMIALEKREEIPMCTVT
;
A
#
# COMPACT_ATOMS: atom_id res chain seq x y z
N MET A 1 -10.64 6.77 -12.76
CA MET A 1 -10.84 5.77 -11.70
C MET A 1 -12.16 4.99 -11.86
N TYR A 2 -12.21 4.00 -12.76
CA TYR A 2 -13.33 3.05 -12.79
C TYR A 2 -13.03 1.99 -11.73
N VAL A 3 -13.75 2.00 -10.59
CA VAL A 3 -13.73 0.89 -9.62
C VAL A 3 -15.15 0.74 -9.09
N PHE A 4 -15.88 -0.18 -9.71
CA PHE A 4 -17.00 -0.90 -9.11
C PHE A 4 -16.72 -2.37 -9.51
N ARG A 5 -17.01 -3.37 -8.69
CA ARG A 5 -18.35 -3.92 -8.59
C ARG A 5 -18.44 -4.89 -7.42
N GLY A 6 -19.60 -4.91 -6.79
CA GLY A 6 -19.97 -5.76 -5.69
C GLY A 6 -20.86 -4.99 -4.75
N VAL A 7 -22.07 -4.62 -5.20
CA VAL A 7 -23.09 -4.04 -4.33
C VAL A 7 -23.74 -5.18 -3.56
N PHE A 8 -23.59 -5.17 -2.24
CA PHE A 8 -24.27 -6.10 -1.35
C PHE A 8 -25.50 -5.39 -0.76
N PRO A 9 -26.73 -5.84 -1.06
CA PRO A 9 -27.90 -5.41 -0.34
C PRO A 9 -27.92 -6.14 1.02
N VAL A 10 -27.72 -5.39 2.11
CA VAL A 10 -27.95 -5.89 3.47
C VAL A 10 -29.26 -5.31 3.97
N ILE A 11 -30.17 -6.18 4.41
CA ILE A 11 -31.42 -5.78 5.05
C ILE A 11 -31.14 -5.68 6.55
N CYS A 12 -31.15 -4.47 7.08
CA CYS A 12 -31.05 -4.26 8.51
C CYS A 12 -32.32 -4.78 9.22
N PRO A 13 -32.23 -5.16 10.52
CA PRO A 13 -33.40 -5.57 11.32
C PRO A 13 -34.54 -4.54 11.34
N SER A 14 -34.26 -3.27 11.04
CA SER A 14 -35.22 -2.17 10.92
C SER A 14 -35.88 -2.03 9.54
N GLY A 15 -35.59 -2.91 8.57
CA GLY A 15 -36.14 -2.86 7.21
C GLY A 15 -35.41 -1.90 6.24
N VAL A 16 -34.35 -1.21 6.69
CA VAL A 16 -33.53 -0.34 5.84
C VAL A 16 -32.64 -1.19 4.93
N ARG A 17 -32.72 -0.96 3.61
CA ARG A 17 -31.84 -1.57 2.61
C ARG A 17 -30.54 -0.77 2.51
N ILE A 18 -29.42 -1.39 2.86
CA ILE A 18 -28.08 -0.80 2.71
C ILE A 18 -27.43 -1.42 1.48
N HIS A 19 -26.95 -0.57 0.56
CA HIS A 19 -26.10 -0.97 -0.55
C HIS A 19 -24.63 -0.72 -0.18
N ALA A 20 -23.84 -1.77 0.00
CA ALA A 20 -22.40 -1.66 0.29
C ALA A 20 -21.57 -2.08 -0.92
N THR A 21 -20.53 -1.33 -1.29
CA THR A 21 -19.59 -1.73 -2.36
C THR A 21 -18.20 -1.97 -1.80
N LEU A 22 -17.65 -3.16 -2.01
CA LEU A 22 -16.24 -3.42 -1.71
C LEU A 22 -15.38 -2.95 -2.90
N MET A 23 -14.66 -1.85 -2.72
CA MET A 23 -13.83 -1.28 -3.78
C MET A 23 -12.45 -1.93 -3.86
N MET A 24 -11.81 -2.17 -2.71
CA MET A 24 -10.47 -2.73 -2.63
C MET A 24 -10.17 -3.28 -1.24
N VAL A 25 -9.20 -4.19 -1.17
CA VAL A 25 -8.62 -4.67 0.08
C VAL A 25 -7.17 -4.20 0.15
N ALA A 26 -6.89 -3.24 1.04
CA ALA A 26 -5.55 -2.73 1.30
C ALA A 26 -5.09 -3.21 2.68
N CYS A 27 -4.05 -4.04 2.72
CA CYS A 27 -3.55 -4.63 3.96
C CYS A 27 -2.10 -5.09 3.81
N ASP A 28 -1.51 -5.57 4.91
CA ASP A 28 -0.19 -6.19 4.88
C ASP A 28 -0.21 -7.54 4.14
N ILE A 29 0.97 -8.11 3.84
CA ILE A 29 1.06 -9.37 3.08
C ILE A 29 0.37 -10.55 3.78
N PRO A 30 0.55 -10.77 5.10
CA PRO A 30 -0.17 -11.83 5.80
C PRO A 30 -1.69 -11.73 5.68
N ALA A 31 -2.27 -10.53 5.82
CA ALA A 31 -3.69 -10.32 5.63
C ALA A 31 -4.09 -10.50 4.15
N ALA A 32 -3.32 -9.97 3.20
CA ALA A 32 -3.60 -10.07 1.77
C ALA A 32 -3.67 -11.53 1.29
N ARG A 33 -2.79 -12.39 1.84
CA ARG A 33 -2.83 -13.83 1.58
C ARG A 33 -4.12 -14.44 2.11
N LYS A 34 -4.50 -14.14 3.36
CA LYS A 34 -5.74 -14.67 3.98
C LYS A 34 -6.99 -14.22 3.23
N THR A 35 -7.09 -12.93 2.87
CA THR A 35 -8.26 -12.36 2.17
C THR A 35 -8.41 -12.91 0.76
N SER A 36 -7.28 -13.18 0.11
CA SER A 36 -7.29 -13.77 -1.23
C SER A 36 -7.39 -15.30 -1.21
N GLY A 37 -7.64 -15.92 -0.05
CA GLY A 37 -7.85 -17.37 0.11
C GLY A 37 -6.58 -18.23 0.02
N PHE A 38 -5.41 -17.65 0.31
CA PHE A 38 -4.12 -18.33 0.25
C PHE A 38 -3.54 -18.76 1.60
N THR A 39 -2.66 -19.74 1.47
CA THR A 39 -1.95 -20.52 2.49
C THR A 39 -1.05 -19.72 3.43
N SER A 40 -0.61 -20.39 4.50
CA SER A 40 0.22 -19.83 5.58
C SER A 40 1.53 -19.17 5.12
N HIS A 41 2.17 -18.44 6.04
CA HIS A 41 3.40 -17.68 5.78
C HIS A 41 4.55 -18.49 5.16
N ASN A 42 4.60 -19.80 5.41
CA ASN A 42 5.64 -20.74 4.95
C ASN A 42 5.26 -21.55 3.71
N SER A 43 4.20 -21.17 3.00
CA SER A 43 3.76 -21.88 1.80
C SER A 43 4.68 -21.61 0.60
N THR A 44 4.98 -22.68 -0.17
CA THR A 44 5.67 -22.59 -1.46
C THR A 44 4.83 -21.93 -2.55
N TRP A 45 3.53 -21.71 -2.31
CA TRP A 45 2.64 -20.86 -3.11
C TRP A 45 2.50 -19.48 -2.48
N ALA A 46 3.64 -18.81 -2.29
CA ALA A 46 3.76 -17.61 -1.46
C ALA A 46 3.06 -16.36 -2.04
N CYS A 47 2.83 -16.31 -3.35
CA CYS A 47 2.24 -15.15 -4.01
C CYS A 47 0.72 -15.28 -4.15
N TYR A 48 -0.01 -14.25 -3.71
CA TYR A 48 -1.46 -14.17 -3.87
C TYR A 48 -1.90 -13.59 -5.23
N LYS A 49 -0.96 -13.09 -6.05
CA LYS A 49 -1.21 -12.50 -7.37
C LYS A 49 -0.97 -13.45 -8.56
N CYS A 50 -0.06 -14.42 -8.42
CA CYS A 50 0.27 -15.35 -9.51
C CYS A 50 0.41 -16.80 -9.05
N ASN A 51 0.26 -17.72 -10.02
CA ASN A 51 0.40 -19.17 -9.87
C ASN A 51 1.86 -19.62 -9.93
N ARG A 52 2.81 -18.81 -9.44
CA ARG A 52 4.19 -19.26 -9.35
C ARG A 52 4.40 -20.12 -8.11
N HIS A 53 4.94 -21.32 -8.33
CA HIS A 53 5.46 -22.16 -7.27
C HIS A 53 6.92 -21.80 -6.96
N PHE A 54 7.27 -21.75 -5.68
CA PHE A 54 8.60 -21.43 -5.20
C PHE A 54 9.14 -22.60 -4.37
N PRO A 55 10.24 -23.27 -4.78
CA PRO A 55 10.82 -24.34 -3.99
C PRO A 55 11.37 -23.80 -2.66
N ARG A 56 11.72 -24.71 -1.74
CA ARG A 56 12.47 -24.33 -0.53
C ARG A 56 13.95 -24.26 -0.85
N LEU A 57 14.68 -23.40 -0.13
CA LEU A 57 16.13 -23.42 -0.10
C LEU A 57 16.63 -24.70 0.58
N GLU A 58 17.91 -25.02 0.39
CA GLU A 58 18.56 -26.22 0.93
C GLU A 58 18.44 -26.34 2.46
N ASN A 59 18.28 -25.21 3.16
CA ASN A 59 18.06 -25.18 4.61
C ASN A 59 16.69 -25.71 5.05
N GLY A 60 15.77 -26.04 4.12
CA GLY A 60 14.46 -26.61 4.39
C GLY A 60 13.43 -25.67 5.02
N VAL A 61 13.83 -24.45 5.39
CA VAL A 61 12.96 -23.49 6.09
C VAL A 61 12.54 -22.35 5.18
N ASN A 62 13.50 -21.75 4.48
CA ASN A 62 13.28 -20.56 3.67
C ASN A 62 12.78 -20.92 2.28
N ILE A 63 11.98 -20.03 1.68
CA ILE A 63 11.48 -20.17 0.32
C ILE A 63 12.46 -19.52 -0.65
N ASP A 64 12.72 -20.18 -1.77
CA ASP A 64 13.56 -19.70 -2.85
C ASP A 64 12.75 -18.83 -3.82
N PHE A 65 12.96 -17.51 -3.76
CA PHE A 65 12.26 -16.53 -4.59
C PHE A 65 12.97 -16.20 -5.91
N ARG A 66 14.02 -16.94 -6.30
CA ARG A 66 14.81 -16.71 -7.53
C ARG A 66 14.01 -16.83 -8.83
N GLY A 67 14.60 -16.30 -9.90
CA GLY A 67 14.16 -16.46 -11.29
C GLY A 67 13.17 -15.40 -11.74
N PHE A 68 13.49 -14.12 -11.61
CA PHE A 68 12.59 -13.01 -11.93
C PHE A 68 12.33 -12.82 -13.43
N ASP A 69 11.44 -13.63 -14.00
CA ASP A 69 10.91 -13.46 -15.37
C ASP A 69 9.40 -13.26 -15.34
N PHE A 70 8.97 -11.99 -15.23
CA PHE A 70 7.55 -11.64 -15.15
C PHE A 70 6.75 -12.11 -16.39
N SER A 71 7.38 -12.18 -17.56
CA SER A 71 6.70 -12.56 -18.81
C SER A 71 6.17 -14.01 -18.78
N ARG A 72 6.77 -14.87 -17.95
CA ARG A 72 6.37 -16.27 -17.78
C ARG A 72 5.36 -16.48 -16.64
N TRP A 73 4.98 -15.43 -15.92
CA TRP A 73 4.10 -15.58 -14.75
C TRP A 73 2.64 -15.62 -15.15
N VAL A 74 1.97 -16.70 -14.77
CA VAL A 74 0.52 -16.83 -14.94
C VAL A 74 -0.15 -16.17 -13.74
N LEU A 75 -0.88 -15.07 -14.00
CA LEU A 75 -1.72 -14.42 -13.00
C LEU A 75 -2.80 -15.38 -12.51
N ARG A 76 -3.19 -15.26 -11.24
CA ARG A 76 -4.30 -16.07 -10.74
C ARG A 76 -5.62 -15.51 -11.28
N ASP A 77 -6.51 -16.42 -11.66
CA ASP A 77 -7.90 -16.13 -11.95
C ASP A 77 -8.74 -16.25 -10.66
N GLY A 78 -9.92 -15.62 -10.67
CA GLY A 78 -10.75 -15.42 -9.48
C GLY A 78 -10.96 -16.71 -8.67
N LEU A 79 -10.42 -16.74 -7.46
CA LEU A 79 -10.51 -17.90 -6.56
C LEU A 79 -11.96 -18.18 -6.11
N HIS A 80 -12.79 -17.13 -6.10
CA HIS A 80 -14.19 -17.22 -5.77
C HIS A 80 -15.02 -17.19 -7.04
N ARG A 81 -16.04 -18.05 -7.14
CA ARG A 81 -17.04 -18.05 -8.23
C ARG A 81 -17.98 -16.83 -8.19
N LEU A 82 -17.50 -15.71 -7.65
CA LEU A 82 -18.23 -14.45 -7.56
C LEU A 82 -17.86 -13.63 -8.79
N GLY A 83 -18.68 -13.68 -9.84
CA GLY A 83 -18.44 -12.93 -11.08
C GLY A 83 -18.36 -11.40 -10.92
N TYR A 84 -18.74 -10.88 -9.75
CA TYR A 84 -18.67 -9.46 -9.42
C TYR A 84 -17.42 -9.08 -8.60
N LEU A 85 -16.73 -10.03 -7.94
CA LEU A 85 -15.63 -9.73 -7.03
C LEU A 85 -14.44 -10.66 -7.28
N ASP A 86 -13.42 -10.10 -7.91
CA ASP A 86 -12.11 -10.72 -8.02
C ASP A 86 -11.25 -10.28 -6.83
N LEU A 87 -11.11 -11.14 -5.80
CA LEU A 87 -10.30 -10.83 -4.62
C LEU A 87 -8.79 -10.80 -4.92
N VAL A 88 -8.33 -11.54 -5.93
CA VAL A 88 -6.92 -11.51 -6.34
C VAL A 88 -6.59 -10.13 -6.89
N ARG A 89 -7.41 -9.61 -7.80
CA ARG A 89 -7.23 -8.24 -8.33
C ARG A 89 -7.57 -7.17 -7.30
N GLY A 90 -8.66 -7.37 -6.56
CA GLY A 90 -9.19 -6.45 -5.54
C GLY A 90 -8.29 -6.24 -4.34
N THR A 91 -7.41 -7.19 -4.02
CA THR A 91 -6.42 -7.06 -2.95
C THR A 91 -5.18 -6.37 -3.48
N ILE A 92 -4.95 -5.11 -3.12
CA ILE A 92 -3.82 -4.33 -3.63
C ILE A 92 -2.50 -4.70 -2.95
N ILE A 93 -1.41 -4.34 -3.61
CA ILE A 93 -0.07 -4.37 -3.02
C ILE A 93 0.20 -2.99 -2.43
N ASP A 94 0.24 -2.90 -1.10
CA ASP A 94 0.51 -1.65 -0.41
C ASP A 94 2.00 -1.26 -0.51
N PRO A 95 2.33 -0.09 -1.08
CA PRO A 95 3.72 0.37 -1.23
C PRO A 95 4.41 0.67 0.10
N MET A 96 3.67 1.04 1.15
CA MET A 96 4.29 1.30 2.45
C MET A 96 4.96 0.02 2.99
N HIS A 97 4.23 -1.09 3.09
CA HIS A 97 4.80 -2.35 3.55
C HIS A 97 5.77 -2.97 2.53
N ASN A 98 5.42 -2.92 1.25
CA ASN A 98 6.15 -3.63 0.20
C ASN A 98 7.45 -2.91 -0.23
N LEU A 99 7.36 -1.63 -0.58
CA LEU A 99 8.51 -0.83 -1.03
C LEU A 99 9.25 -0.20 0.15
N PHE A 100 8.55 0.49 1.05
CA PHE A 100 9.22 1.35 2.04
C PHE A 100 9.52 0.68 3.38
N LEU A 101 8.98 -0.50 3.69
CA LEU A 101 9.31 -1.18 4.95
C LEU A 101 10.11 -2.46 4.70
N GLY A 102 9.60 -3.36 3.85
CA GLY A 102 10.18 -4.68 3.66
C GLY A 102 11.55 -4.70 2.99
N THR A 103 11.65 -4.11 1.80
CA THR A 103 12.85 -4.16 0.95
C THR A 103 14.05 -3.40 1.52
N PRO A 104 13.93 -2.10 1.92
CA PRO A 104 15.07 -1.34 2.44
C PRO A 104 15.63 -1.98 3.71
N LYS A 105 14.77 -2.38 4.65
CA LYS A 105 15.20 -3.03 5.88
C LYS A 105 15.96 -4.32 5.59
N ARG A 106 15.44 -5.16 4.69
CA ARG A 106 16.07 -6.43 4.29
C ARG A 106 17.46 -6.23 3.71
N LEU A 107 17.65 -5.23 2.85
CA LEU A 107 18.96 -4.93 2.26
C LEU A 107 19.92 -4.32 3.28
N MET A 108 19.47 -3.38 4.12
CA MET A 108 20.31 -2.83 5.18
C MET A 108 20.80 -3.91 6.15
N ASP A 109 19.90 -4.78 6.62
CA ASP A 109 20.25 -5.90 7.51
C ASP A 109 21.30 -6.83 6.85
N ARG A 110 21.21 -7.01 5.52
CA ARG A 110 22.17 -7.82 4.76
C ARG A 110 23.51 -7.12 4.61
N TRP A 111 23.54 -5.85 4.24
CA TRP A 111 24.79 -5.09 4.09
C TRP A 111 25.56 -4.95 5.40
N ILE A 112 24.86 -4.85 6.53
CA ILE A 112 25.49 -4.92 7.86
C ILE A 112 26.06 -6.31 8.12
N LYS A 113 25.27 -7.36 7.88
CA LYS A 113 25.68 -8.75 8.14
C LYS A 113 26.87 -9.20 7.27
N ASP A 114 26.90 -8.77 6.02
CA ASP A 114 27.94 -9.09 5.06
C ASP A 114 29.15 -8.14 5.18
N GLU A 115 29.15 -7.23 6.16
CA GLU A 115 30.20 -6.24 6.44
C GLU A 115 30.49 -5.26 5.28
N ASP A 116 29.52 -5.05 4.39
CA ASP A 116 29.60 -4.01 3.36
C ASP A 116 29.52 -2.60 3.93
N ILE A 117 28.90 -2.45 5.11
CA ILE A 117 28.75 -1.20 5.83
C ILE A 117 29.19 -1.43 7.27
N GLN A 118 30.21 -0.70 7.69
CA GLN A 118 30.81 -0.81 9.01
C GLN A 118 30.41 0.37 9.91
N ASP A 119 30.73 0.27 11.21
CA ASP A 119 30.40 1.31 12.20
C ASP A 119 30.96 2.69 11.84
N GLY A 120 32.15 2.74 11.23
CA GLY A 120 32.75 3.98 10.74
C GLY A 120 31.92 4.66 9.65
N ASP A 121 31.31 3.86 8.76
CA ASP A 121 30.46 4.36 7.68
C ASP A 121 29.17 4.94 8.23
N PHE A 122 28.57 4.33 9.25
CA PHE A 122 27.38 4.88 9.91
C PHE A 122 27.64 6.26 10.52
N VAL A 123 28.79 6.44 11.16
CA VAL A 123 29.20 7.74 11.72
C VAL A 123 29.40 8.77 10.62
N ALA A 124 30.09 8.40 9.54
CA ALA A 124 30.33 9.30 8.39
C ALA A 124 29.01 9.67 7.68
N MET A 125 28.15 8.69 7.39
CA MET A 125 26.85 8.90 6.79
C MET A 125 25.95 9.78 7.67
N GLN A 126 25.96 9.60 8.99
CA GLN A 126 25.18 10.43 9.91
C GLN A 126 25.65 11.89 9.88
N LYS A 127 26.96 12.13 9.87
CA LYS A 127 27.53 13.48 9.77
C LYS A 127 27.15 14.16 8.44
N THR A 128 27.17 13.42 7.35
CA THR A 128 26.74 13.93 6.03
C THR A 128 25.22 14.16 6.00
N ALA A 129 24.42 13.28 6.60
CA ALA A 129 22.97 13.42 6.68
C ALA A 129 22.53 14.70 7.40
N GLU A 130 23.29 15.13 8.41
CA GLU A 130 23.03 16.36 9.17
C GLU A 130 23.25 17.65 8.36
N THR A 131 24.01 17.58 7.27
CA THR A 131 24.21 18.72 6.36
C THR A 131 23.23 18.73 5.18
N MET A 132 22.46 17.66 4.99
CA MET A 132 21.48 17.57 3.91
C MET A 132 20.25 18.43 4.17
N ILE A 133 19.84 19.21 3.16
CA ILE A 133 18.56 19.93 3.18
C ILE A 133 17.46 18.95 2.75
N VAL A 134 16.56 18.63 3.68
CA VAL A 134 15.45 17.69 3.45
C VAL A 134 14.17 18.46 3.16
N PRO A 135 13.46 18.19 2.04
CA PRO A 135 12.16 18.80 1.79
C PRO A 135 11.15 18.45 2.87
N GLY A 136 10.25 19.39 3.22
CA GLY A 136 9.33 19.24 4.35
C GLY A 136 8.33 18.07 4.29
N GLU A 137 8.20 17.43 3.12
CA GLU A 137 7.37 16.23 2.92
C GLU A 137 8.05 14.91 3.36
N TYR A 138 9.35 14.97 3.68
CA TYR A 138 10.15 13.84 4.14
C TYR A 138 10.53 14.00 5.61
N THR A 139 10.46 12.90 6.36
CA THR A 139 10.92 12.85 7.74
C THR A 139 12.45 12.92 7.80
N SER A 140 12.98 13.84 8.60
CA SER A 140 14.41 13.95 8.90
C SER A 140 14.89 12.79 9.77
N LEU A 141 16.03 12.18 9.41
CA LEU A 141 16.61 11.02 10.09
C LEU A 141 17.61 11.44 11.19
N ASN A 142 17.13 12.20 12.17
CA ASN A 142 17.97 12.74 13.25
C ASN A 142 18.57 11.61 14.11
N SER A 143 19.89 11.41 14.04
CA SER A 143 20.65 10.35 14.73
C SER A 143 20.31 8.90 14.37
N LYS A 144 19.38 8.66 13.43
CA LYS A 144 18.88 7.30 13.13
C LYS A 144 19.89 6.47 12.37
N ILE A 145 20.63 7.09 11.45
CA ILE A 145 21.65 6.40 10.64
C ILE A 145 22.80 5.96 11.53
N GLY A 146 23.31 6.85 12.39
CA GLY A 146 24.37 6.54 13.35
C GLY A 146 23.98 5.47 14.39
N LYS A 147 22.68 5.20 14.57
CA LYS A 147 22.13 4.13 15.42
C LYS A 147 21.72 2.89 14.61
N GLN A 148 22.32 2.70 13.44
CA GLN A 148 22.06 1.56 12.54
C GLN A 148 20.57 1.34 12.29
N PHE A 149 19.82 2.42 12.05
CA PHE A 149 18.40 2.40 11.67
C PHE A 149 17.44 1.79 12.72
N SER A 150 17.86 1.77 13.98
CA SER A 150 17.08 1.19 15.07
C SER A 150 15.69 1.85 15.23
N TYR A 151 14.66 1.01 15.27
CA TYR A 151 13.24 1.38 15.42
C TYR A 151 12.73 2.42 14.40
N MET A 152 13.21 2.34 13.16
CA MET A 152 12.67 3.19 12.09
C MET A 152 11.24 2.81 11.71
N LYS A 153 10.38 3.83 11.64
CA LYS A 153 9.01 3.75 11.13
C LYS A 153 9.01 3.76 9.60
N ALA A 154 7.89 3.35 9.00
CA ALA A 154 7.76 3.31 7.55
C ALA A 154 8.03 4.67 6.88
N ASP A 155 7.62 5.80 7.48
CA ASP A 155 7.85 7.13 6.89
C ASP A 155 9.33 7.55 6.96
N GLU A 156 10.06 7.12 8.00
CA GLU A 156 11.51 7.30 8.09
C GLU A 156 12.21 6.46 7.02
N TRP A 157 11.77 5.22 6.79
CA TRP A 157 12.31 4.39 5.72
C TRP A 157 12.00 4.94 4.32
N LYS A 158 10.84 5.55 4.14
CA LYS A 158 10.49 6.28 2.91
C LYS A 158 11.50 7.39 2.64
N SER A 159 11.81 8.22 3.64
CA SER A 159 12.87 9.24 3.52
C SER A 159 14.24 8.63 3.23
N TRP A 160 14.58 7.52 3.90
CA TRP A 160 15.84 6.81 3.66
C TRP A 160 15.98 6.41 2.19
N VAL A 161 14.98 5.73 1.64
CA VAL A 161 14.98 5.26 0.24
C VAL A 161 15.11 6.42 -0.73
N LEU A 162 14.29 7.46 -0.58
CA LEU A 162 14.11 8.47 -1.63
C LEU A 162 15.12 9.62 -1.59
N VAL A 163 15.59 9.96 -0.38
CA VAL A 163 16.40 11.17 -0.14
C VAL A 163 17.82 10.80 0.29
N TYR A 164 17.97 10.02 1.35
CA TYR A 164 19.26 9.82 1.99
C TYR A 164 20.13 8.78 1.30
N SER A 165 19.62 7.56 1.12
CA SER A 165 20.38 6.43 0.60
C SER A 165 21.03 6.66 -0.78
N PRO A 166 20.44 7.41 -1.73
CA PRO A 166 21.09 7.66 -3.04
C PRO A 166 22.32 8.55 -2.95
N VAL A 167 22.42 9.34 -1.88
CA VAL A 167 23.58 10.20 -1.61
C VAL A 167 24.58 9.46 -0.72
N LEU A 168 24.08 8.90 0.40
CA LEU A 168 24.93 8.38 1.47
C LEU A 168 25.56 7.02 1.16
N LEU A 169 24.93 6.19 0.33
CA LEU A 169 25.48 4.88 -0.01
C LEU A 169 26.47 4.90 -1.17
N LYS A 170 26.59 6.03 -1.89
CA LYS A 170 27.37 6.13 -3.13
C LYS A 170 28.84 5.77 -2.93
N ASP A 171 29.42 6.27 -1.84
CA ASP A 171 30.84 6.10 -1.52
C ASP A 171 31.06 5.01 -0.45
N VAL A 172 30.00 4.29 -0.06
CA VAL A 172 30.02 3.24 0.97
C VAL A 172 29.87 1.85 0.35
N LEU A 173 28.90 1.66 -0.54
CA LEU A 173 28.65 0.37 -1.17
C LEU A 173 29.54 0.13 -2.39
N ALA A 174 29.81 -1.15 -2.67
CA ALA A 174 30.38 -1.58 -3.94
C ALA A 174 29.52 -1.06 -5.11
N LYS A 175 30.19 -0.65 -6.20
CA LYS A 175 29.57 0.05 -7.33
C LYS A 175 28.35 -0.68 -7.90
N ASP A 176 28.45 -1.99 -8.10
CA ASP A 176 27.40 -2.84 -8.64
C ASP A 176 26.18 -2.95 -7.70
N ARG A 177 26.41 -3.04 -6.38
CA ARG A 177 25.37 -3.04 -5.35
C ARG A 177 24.68 -1.68 -5.27
N PHE A 178 25.44 -0.60 -5.34
CA PHE A 178 24.90 0.76 -5.36
C PHE A 178 24.07 1.03 -6.62
N GLU A 179 24.58 0.72 -7.81
CA GLU A 179 23.84 0.86 -9.06
C GLU A 179 22.54 0.04 -9.05
N ASN A 180 22.58 -1.17 -8.48
CA ASN A 180 21.37 -1.97 -8.30
C ASN A 180 20.37 -1.30 -7.36
N TRP A 181 20.83 -0.77 -6.21
CA TRP A 181 19.99 -0.02 -5.29
C TRP A 181 19.35 1.22 -5.94
N ILE A 182 20.08 1.93 -6.79
CA ILE A 182 19.53 3.09 -7.52
C ILE A 182 18.38 2.68 -8.46
N ASN A 183 18.41 1.50 -9.09
CA ASN A 183 17.26 1.01 -9.85
C ASN A 183 16.00 0.92 -8.96
N PHE A 184 16.13 0.41 -7.73
CA PHE A 184 15.02 0.36 -6.78
C PHE A 184 14.54 1.76 -6.38
N VAL A 185 15.46 2.70 -6.11
CA VAL A 185 15.13 4.07 -5.75
C VAL A 185 14.39 4.79 -6.89
N ASP A 186 14.88 4.67 -8.12
CA ASP A 186 14.29 5.35 -9.28
C ASP A 186 12.90 4.80 -9.62
N ALA A 187 12.70 3.49 -9.45
CA ALA A 187 11.36 2.92 -9.46
C ALA A 187 10.47 3.57 -8.40
N CYS A 188 10.91 3.61 -7.14
CA CYS A 188 10.12 4.19 -6.05
C CYS A 188 9.76 5.65 -6.33
N ARG A 189 10.70 6.47 -6.79
CA ARG A 189 10.48 7.89 -7.15
C ARG A 189 9.44 8.08 -8.25
N LEU A 190 9.41 7.19 -9.25
CA LEU A 190 8.38 7.21 -10.29
C LEU A 190 7.01 6.83 -9.71
N LEU A 191 6.95 5.73 -8.94
CA LEU A 191 5.69 5.18 -8.44
C LEU A 191 4.97 6.11 -7.44
N ILE A 192 5.72 6.89 -6.67
CA ILE A 192 5.17 7.87 -5.72
C ILE A 192 4.88 9.23 -6.34
N LYS A 193 4.75 9.37 -7.66
CA LYS A 193 4.31 10.66 -8.20
C LYS A 193 2.81 10.84 -7.91
N PRO A 194 2.34 12.05 -7.53
CA PRO A 194 0.91 12.32 -7.31
C PRO A 194 0.07 12.05 -8.57
N THR A 195 0.68 12.21 -9.73
CA THR A 195 0.14 11.84 -11.04
C THR A 195 1.19 11.01 -11.77
N ILE A 196 0.78 9.89 -12.35
CA ILE A 196 1.67 8.96 -13.05
C ILE A 196 1.04 8.52 -14.36
N THR A 197 1.81 8.53 -15.43
CA THR A 197 1.40 8.04 -16.75
C THR A 197 1.66 6.54 -16.88
N PHE A 198 0.94 5.84 -17.75
CA PHE A 198 1.21 4.41 -17.99
C PHE A 198 2.63 4.13 -18.48
N ASN A 199 3.25 5.08 -19.20
CA ASN A 199 4.64 4.96 -19.61
C ASN A 199 5.58 4.98 -18.39
N GLU A 200 5.38 5.92 -17.46
CA GLU A 200 6.17 5.97 -16.22
C GLU A 200 5.94 4.72 -15.35
N VAL A 201 4.72 4.18 -15.29
CA VAL A 201 4.47 2.89 -14.61
C VAL A 201 5.28 1.76 -15.26
N ASN A 202 5.36 1.73 -16.60
CA ASN A 202 6.16 0.72 -17.30
C ASN A 202 7.66 0.89 -17.07
N THR A 203 8.16 2.13 -17.07
CA THR A 203 9.55 2.43 -16.74
C THR A 203 9.89 2.02 -15.32
N ALA A 204 9.01 2.32 -14.34
CA ALA A 204 9.20 1.89 -12.97
C ALA A 204 9.21 0.35 -12.84
N HIS A 205 8.34 -0.33 -13.60
CA HIS A 205 8.35 -1.80 -13.65
C HIS A 205 9.66 -2.36 -14.20
N GLN A 206 10.23 -1.76 -15.25
CA GLN A 206 11.53 -2.15 -15.78
C GLN A 206 12.64 -1.99 -14.74
N PHE A 207 12.66 -0.84 -14.03
CA PHE A 207 13.60 -0.64 -12.93
C PHE A 207 13.46 -1.68 -11.82
N LEU A 208 12.23 -2.02 -11.40
CA LEU A 208 12.00 -3.07 -10.40
C LEU A 208 12.41 -4.46 -10.90
N GLN A 209 12.19 -4.77 -12.18
CA GLN A 209 12.61 -6.03 -12.78
C GLN A 209 14.13 -6.14 -12.84
N THR A 210 14.82 -5.09 -13.28
CA THR A 210 16.28 -5.00 -13.24
C THR A 210 16.78 -5.18 -11.82
N PHE A 211 16.19 -4.46 -10.85
CA PHE A 211 16.56 -4.56 -9.45
C PHE A 211 16.48 -5.98 -8.90
N CYS A 212 15.35 -6.65 -9.12
CA CYS A 212 15.14 -8.01 -8.61
C CYS A 212 16.06 -9.04 -9.29
N THR A 213 16.27 -8.90 -10.61
CA THR A 213 17.15 -9.79 -11.37
C THR A 213 18.61 -9.64 -10.92
N ARG A 214 19.07 -8.40 -10.76
CA ARG A 214 20.41 -8.12 -10.24
C ARG A 214 20.57 -8.55 -8.78
N CYS A 215 19.51 -8.50 -7.96
CA CYS A 215 19.57 -9.07 -6.61
C CYS A 215 19.78 -10.60 -6.62
N ASP A 216 19.20 -11.32 -7.59
CA ASP A 216 19.41 -12.76 -7.79
C ASP A 216 20.87 -13.07 -8.17
N GLU A 217 21.50 -12.20 -8.97
CA GLU A 217 22.90 -12.34 -9.41
C GLU A 217 23.93 -11.93 -8.35
N LEU A 218 23.67 -10.83 -7.63
CA LEU A 218 24.66 -10.19 -6.75
C LEU A 218 24.72 -10.77 -5.34
N TYR A 219 23.67 -11.49 -4.91
CA TYR A 219 23.53 -11.95 -3.54
C TYR A 219 23.11 -13.42 -3.49
N ASN A 220 23.26 -14.03 -2.31
CA ASN A 220 22.69 -15.36 -2.08
C ASN A 220 21.15 -15.34 -2.14
N ALA A 221 20.57 -16.50 -2.48
CA ALA A 221 19.12 -16.66 -2.65
C ALA A 221 18.30 -16.28 -1.41
N GLU A 222 18.89 -16.28 -0.21
CA GLU A 222 18.18 -15.88 1.00
C GLU A 222 17.77 -14.41 0.97
N ILE A 223 18.49 -13.53 0.26
CA ILE A 223 18.13 -12.10 0.25
C ILE A 223 16.75 -11.85 -0.33
N LEU A 224 16.34 -12.70 -1.27
CA LEU A 224 15.13 -12.56 -2.05
C LEU A 224 13.91 -12.87 -1.20
N THR A 225 12.87 -12.05 -1.34
CA THR A 225 11.67 -12.15 -0.52
C THR A 225 10.41 -12.09 -1.37
N CYS A 226 9.28 -12.49 -0.77
CA CYS A 226 7.97 -12.27 -1.38
C CYS A 226 7.70 -10.78 -1.66
N ASN A 227 8.28 -9.85 -0.90
CA ASN A 227 8.17 -8.42 -1.20
C ASN A 227 8.73 -8.10 -2.57
N MET A 228 9.97 -8.54 -2.84
CA MET A 228 10.63 -8.35 -4.13
C MET A 228 9.87 -9.00 -5.28
N HIS A 229 9.29 -10.19 -5.06
CA HIS A 229 8.41 -10.81 -6.04
C HIS A 229 7.17 -9.96 -6.34
N LEU A 230 6.53 -9.38 -5.31
CA LEU A 230 5.36 -8.52 -5.47
C LEU A 230 5.67 -7.18 -6.16
N HIS A 231 6.93 -6.71 -6.16
CA HIS A 231 7.33 -5.51 -6.90
C HIS A 231 6.91 -5.57 -8.37
N LEU A 232 7.03 -6.74 -8.99
CA LEU A 232 6.71 -6.88 -10.41
C LEU A 232 5.19 -6.90 -10.68
N HIS A 233 4.36 -7.09 -9.65
CA HIS A 233 2.89 -6.99 -9.71
C HIS A 233 2.36 -5.58 -9.43
N LEU A 234 3.21 -4.63 -9.01
CA LEU A 234 2.79 -3.24 -8.74
C LEU A 234 2.27 -2.52 -9.98
N ARG A 235 2.84 -2.79 -11.16
CA ARG A 235 2.41 -2.20 -12.43
C ARG A 235 0.92 -2.40 -12.67
N ASP A 236 0.48 -3.65 -12.54
CA ASP A 236 -0.91 -4.02 -12.82
C ASP A 236 -1.84 -3.51 -11.70
N THR A 237 -1.37 -3.50 -10.46
CA THR A 237 -2.08 -2.87 -9.33
C THR A 237 -2.32 -1.37 -9.58
N ILE A 238 -1.31 -0.62 -10.02
CA ILE A 238 -1.43 0.82 -10.30
C ILE A 238 -2.31 1.10 -11.52
N ARG A 239 -2.30 0.21 -12.52
CA ARG A 239 -3.22 0.31 -13.66
C ARG A 239 -4.69 0.12 -13.26
N ASP A 240 -4.95 -0.78 -12.31
CA ASP A 240 -6.30 -1.05 -11.82
C ASP A 240 -6.81 0.05 -10.87
N PHE A 241 -5.97 0.53 -9.94
CA PHE A 241 -6.38 1.41 -8.84
C PHE A 241 -5.91 2.86 -8.94
N GLY A 242 -5.02 3.18 -9.88
CA GLY A 242 -4.44 4.50 -10.06
C GLY A 242 -3.17 4.73 -9.21
N PRO A 243 -2.75 6.00 -9.02
CA PRO A 243 -1.54 6.33 -8.27
C PRO A 243 -1.57 5.81 -6.83
N VAL A 244 -0.40 5.43 -6.31
CA VAL A 244 -0.24 4.79 -5.00
C VAL A 244 -0.77 5.62 -3.83
N TYR A 245 -0.77 6.96 -3.93
CA TYR A 245 -1.33 7.85 -2.92
C TYR A 245 -2.81 7.57 -2.62
N GLY A 246 -3.54 7.04 -3.60
CA GLY A 246 -4.96 6.74 -3.45
C GLY A 246 -5.23 5.58 -2.49
N TYR A 247 -4.23 4.73 -2.18
CA TYR A 247 -4.46 3.49 -1.43
C TYR A 247 -3.34 3.04 -0.50
N TRP A 248 -2.21 3.74 -0.45
CA TRP A 248 -1.12 3.40 0.46
C TRP A 248 -1.51 3.52 1.94
N LEU A 249 -0.88 2.72 2.80
CA LEU A 249 -1.35 2.53 4.18
C LEU A 249 -0.70 3.44 5.23
N PHE A 250 0.10 4.44 4.85
CA PHE A 250 0.72 5.39 5.80
C PHE A 250 -0.32 6.08 6.71
N GLY A 251 -1.43 6.53 6.13
CA GLY A 251 -2.52 7.16 6.89
C GLY A 251 -3.23 6.17 7.82
N PHE A 252 -3.45 4.94 7.35
CA PHE A 252 -4.09 3.88 8.12
C PHE A 252 -3.25 3.46 9.32
N GLU A 253 -1.92 3.33 9.17
CA GLU A 253 -1.06 2.96 10.29
C GLU A 253 -0.96 4.07 11.35
N ARG A 254 -0.95 5.33 10.93
CA ARG A 254 -1.09 6.46 11.86
C ARG A 254 -2.41 6.40 12.62
N PHE A 255 -3.52 6.12 11.92
CA PHE A 255 -4.83 5.98 12.54
C PHE A 255 -4.87 4.80 13.53
N ASN A 256 -4.28 3.65 13.18
CA ASN A 256 -4.13 2.51 14.09
C ASN A 256 -3.37 2.89 15.37
N GLY A 257 -2.35 3.75 15.26
CA GLY A 257 -1.67 4.33 16.42
C GLY A 257 -2.59 5.14 17.33
N LEU A 258 -3.48 5.95 16.75
CA LEU A 258 -4.49 6.71 17.50
C LEU A 258 -5.49 5.76 18.19
N LEU A 259 -5.99 4.75 17.47
CA LEU A 259 -6.92 3.77 18.02
C LEU A 259 -6.30 3.00 19.20
N LYS A 260 -5.03 2.60 19.12
CA LYS A 260 -4.31 1.92 20.20
C LYS A 260 -4.22 2.75 21.49
N ASN A 261 -4.26 4.07 21.38
CA ASN A 261 -4.17 4.98 22.52
C ASN A 261 -5.54 5.27 23.17
N LEU A 262 -6.64 4.78 22.58
CA LEU A 262 -7.95 4.90 23.18
C LEU A 262 -8.05 3.96 24.37
N LYS A 263 -8.37 4.52 25.54
CA LYS A 263 -8.57 3.75 26.76
C LYS A 263 -9.85 2.93 26.61
N THR A 264 -9.70 1.63 26.44
CA THR A 264 -10.81 0.68 26.53
C THR A 264 -10.82 0.03 27.91
N ASN A 265 -12.01 -0.30 28.42
CA ASN A 265 -12.15 -1.06 29.67
C ASN A 265 -11.82 -2.56 29.50
N ARG A 266 -11.31 -2.96 28.31
CA ARG A 266 -10.95 -4.34 27.89
C ARG A 266 -12.07 -5.38 28.09
N LYS A 267 -13.32 -4.94 28.17
CA LYS A 267 -14.51 -5.80 28.15
C LYS A 267 -15.09 -5.84 26.74
N ILE A 268 -16.00 -6.77 26.49
CA ILE A 268 -16.75 -6.92 25.22
C ILE A 268 -17.32 -5.56 24.79
N GLY A 269 -17.31 -5.23 23.49
CA GLY A 269 -17.83 -3.97 22.95
C GLY A 269 -16.75 -2.93 22.59
N PHE A 270 -15.57 -3.36 22.12
CA PHE A 270 -14.54 -2.43 21.66
C PHE A 270 -15.00 -1.65 20.44
N GLU A 271 -15.82 -2.26 19.58
CA GLU A 271 -16.46 -1.62 18.42
C GLU A 271 -17.33 -0.45 18.87
N GLU A 272 -18.17 -0.64 19.88
CA GLU A 272 -19.03 0.41 20.43
C GLU A 272 -18.20 1.56 21.03
N THR A 273 -17.11 1.21 21.72
CA THR A 273 -16.19 2.21 22.30
C THR A 273 -15.52 3.04 21.20
N PHE A 274 -15.03 2.41 20.15
CA PHE A 274 -14.43 3.11 19.00
C PHE A 274 -15.46 3.97 18.27
N MET A 275 -16.67 3.45 18.05
CA MET A 275 -17.75 4.21 17.38
C MET A 275 -18.17 5.43 18.20
N LYS A 276 -18.37 5.29 19.51
CA LYS A 276 -18.68 6.42 20.40
C LYS A 276 -17.58 7.47 20.35
N LYS A 277 -16.32 7.03 20.45
CA LYS A 277 -15.17 7.93 20.42
C LYS A 277 -15.05 8.67 19.09
N PHE A 278 -15.24 7.97 17.97
CA PHE A 278 -15.26 8.57 16.64
C PHE A 278 -16.36 9.64 16.53
N ILE A 279 -17.58 9.31 16.95
CA ILE A 279 -18.71 10.26 16.94
C ILE A 279 -18.40 11.48 17.81
N GLU A 280 -17.88 11.28 19.03
CA GLU A 280 -17.47 12.38 19.91
C GLU A 280 -16.43 13.29 19.27
N ASP A 281 -15.43 12.73 18.58
CA ASP A 281 -14.37 13.51 17.97
C ASP A 281 -14.86 14.27 16.72
N VAL A 282 -15.74 13.67 15.91
CA VAL A 282 -16.44 14.38 14.82
C VAL A 282 -17.28 15.54 15.36
N HIS A 283 -18.04 15.33 16.44
CA HIS A 283 -18.85 16.39 17.04
C HIS A 283 -17.99 17.52 17.61
N LYS A 284 -16.83 17.22 18.20
CA LYS A 284 -15.89 18.24 18.67
C LYS A 284 -15.35 19.05 17.51
N ASP A 285 -14.97 18.41 16.42
CA ASP A 285 -14.45 19.09 15.23
C ASP A 285 -15.52 19.99 14.59
N ASP A 286 -16.75 19.49 14.44
CA ASP A 286 -17.88 20.28 13.93
C ASP A 286 -18.17 21.48 14.83
N LEU A 287 -18.15 21.28 16.15
CA LEU A 287 -18.33 22.35 17.13
C LEU A 287 -17.23 23.41 16.99
N VAL A 288 -15.96 23.00 16.93
CA VAL A 288 -14.81 23.90 16.74
C VAL A 288 -14.92 24.67 15.43
N ASN A 289 -15.23 23.99 14.33
CA ASN A 289 -15.39 24.62 13.01
C ASN A 289 -16.56 25.61 12.99
N SER A 290 -17.69 25.26 13.60
CA SER A 290 -18.84 26.15 13.75
C SER A 290 -18.50 27.39 14.59
N PHE A 291 -17.72 27.23 15.67
CA PHE A 291 -17.25 28.36 16.48
C PHE A 291 -16.27 29.25 15.72
N LEU A 292 -15.31 28.66 14.99
CA LEU A 292 -14.32 29.40 14.20
C LEU A 292 -14.94 30.16 13.02
N GLN A 293 -16.05 29.67 12.46
CA GLN A 293 -16.82 30.36 11.42
C GLN A 293 -17.72 31.47 11.97
N SER A 294 -17.96 31.51 13.29
CA SER A 294 -18.70 32.59 13.93
C SER A 294 -17.80 33.81 14.15
N THR A 295 -18.09 34.91 13.47
CA THR A 295 -17.27 36.14 13.40
C THR A 295 -17.16 36.95 14.69
N HIS A 296 -17.62 36.44 15.85
CA HIS A 296 -17.90 37.27 17.03
C HIS A 296 -17.33 36.83 18.38
N GLN A 297 -16.35 35.91 18.49
CA GLN A 297 -15.84 35.54 19.82
C GLN A 297 -14.31 35.39 19.93
N THR A 298 -13.65 36.53 20.16
CA THR A 298 -12.23 36.64 20.53
C THR A 298 -11.91 36.07 21.92
N SER A 299 -12.91 35.82 22.78
CA SER A 299 -12.74 35.39 24.17
C SER A 299 -12.63 33.88 24.39
N ALA A 300 -13.06 33.06 23.42
CA ALA A 300 -13.02 31.58 23.53
C ALA A 300 -11.70 30.95 23.05
N PHE A 301 -10.80 31.74 22.47
CA PHE A 301 -9.56 31.27 21.85
C PHE A 301 -8.61 30.56 22.84
N SER A 302 -8.61 30.96 24.12
CA SER A 302 -7.78 30.36 25.18
C SER A 302 -8.31 29.00 25.67
N LEU A 303 -9.62 28.76 25.54
CA LEU A 303 -10.26 27.46 25.80
C LEU A 303 -10.06 26.51 24.61
N LEU A 304 -10.19 27.02 23.39
CA LEU A 304 -9.94 26.29 22.14
C LEU A 304 -8.49 25.77 22.05
N THR A 305 -7.49 26.59 22.41
CA THR A 305 -6.07 26.18 22.44
C THR A 305 -5.78 25.08 23.46
N LYS A 306 -6.54 24.98 24.56
CA LYS A 306 -6.40 23.88 25.53
C LYS A 306 -7.04 22.58 25.05
N LEU A 307 -8.09 22.65 24.23
CA LEU A 307 -8.74 21.47 23.63
C LEU A 307 -7.96 20.91 22.43
N THR A 308 -7.25 21.78 21.69
CA THR A 308 -6.47 21.38 20.51
C THR A 308 -5.03 20.97 20.81
N TYR A 309 -4.52 21.12 22.04
CA TYR A 309 -3.12 20.80 22.40
C TYR A 309 -2.75 19.29 22.29
N SER A 310 -3.72 18.42 21.97
CA SER A 310 -3.44 17.02 21.59
C SER A 310 -3.25 16.80 20.07
N PHE A 311 -3.42 17.85 19.27
CA PHE A 311 -3.24 17.83 17.81
C PHE A 311 -2.16 18.83 17.41
N THR A 312 -1.00 18.33 16.98
CA THR A 312 -0.06 19.12 16.20
C THR A 312 -0.69 19.40 14.82
N PRO A 313 -0.90 20.67 14.42
CA PRO A 313 -1.47 20.97 13.13
C PRO A 313 -0.41 20.69 12.06
N ALA A 314 -0.61 19.62 11.29
CA ALA A 314 0.00 19.53 9.97
C ALA A 314 -0.61 20.65 9.14
N THR A 315 0.23 21.47 8.51
CA THR A 315 -0.17 22.53 7.58
C THR A 315 -1.06 21.91 6.50
N ILE A 316 -2.37 22.11 6.58
CA ILE A 316 -3.32 21.65 5.56
C ILE A 316 -3.07 22.54 4.34
N PRO A 317 -2.51 22.03 3.23
CA PRO A 317 -2.57 22.77 1.98
C PRO A 317 -4.05 22.89 1.64
N SER A 318 -4.50 24.08 1.25
CA SER A 318 -5.81 24.36 0.68
C SER A 318 -6.02 23.51 -0.59
N ILE A 319 -6.27 22.22 -0.44
CA ILE A 319 -6.87 21.39 -1.46
C ILE A 319 -8.35 21.65 -1.32
N ARG A 320 -8.97 22.32 -2.29
CA ARG A 320 -10.42 22.28 -2.48
C ARG A 320 -10.82 20.83 -2.75
N GLN A 321 -10.89 19.99 -1.72
CA GLN A 321 -11.56 18.71 -1.80
C GLN A 321 -13.03 19.03 -1.98
N ARG A 322 -13.58 18.72 -3.16
CA ARG A 322 -15.03 18.67 -3.33
C ARG A 322 -15.55 17.64 -2.31
N THR A 323 -16.34 18.12 -1.36
CA THR A 323 -16.98 17.34 -0.31
C THR A 323 -17.66 16.12 -0.92
N PHE A 324 -17.44 14.94 -0.36
CA PHE A 324 -18.18 13.72 -0.72
C PHE A 324 -19.68 14.03 -0.65
N ARG A 325 -20.38 13.91 -1.79
CA ARG A 325 -21.83 14.13 -1.86
C ARG A 325 -22.51 12.77 -1.84
N ILE A 326 -23.09 12.44 -0.69
CA ILE A 326 -23.79 11.17 -0.47
C ILE A 326 -24.90 10.92 -1.51
N GLN A 327 -25.60 11.99 -1.93
CA GLN A 327 -26.66 11.91 -2.93
C GLN A 327 -26.13 11.42 -4.29
N SER A 328 -24.98 11.92 -4.73
CA SER A 328 -24.34 11.48 -5.98
C SER A 328 -23.83 10.04 -5.91
N PHE A 329 -23.42 9.57 -4.72
CA PHE A 329 -23.05 8.18 -4.48
C PHE A 329 -24.27 7.25 -4.54
N VAL A 330 -25.41 7.67 -3.99
CA VAL A 330 -26.67 6.93 -4.03
C VAL A 330 -27.20 6.82 -5.47
N GLU A 331 -27.22 7.91 -6.22
CA GLU A 331 -27.69 7.95 -7.62
C GLU A 331 -26.86 7.03 -8.54
N ALA A 332 -25.55 6.94 -8.31
CA ALA A 332 -24.67 6.05 -9.07
C ALA A 332 -24.81 4.57 -8.70
N SER A 333 -25.42 4.25 -7.56
CA SER A 333 -25.80 2.88 -7.24
C SER A 333 -27.05 2.43 -8.02
N GLU A 334 -27.83 3.38 -8.54
CA GLU A 334 -29.08 3.12 -9.27
C GLU A 334 -28.90 3.16 -10.80
N ASP A 335 -27.91 3.91 -11.32
CA ASP A 335 -27.51 3.89 -12.73
C ASP A 335 -26.01 3.55 -12.88
N PRO A 336 -25.66 2.34 -13.35
CA PRO A 336 -24.27 1.92 -13.52
C PRO A 336 -23.50 2.72 -14.59
N ASN A 337 -24.14 3.63 -15.32
CA ASN A 337 -23.50 4.55 -16.27
C ASN A 337 -23.18 5.93 -15.67
N VAL A 338 -23.68 6.26 -14.47
CA VAL A 338 -23.39 7.53 -13.79
C VAL A 338 -22.01 7.47 -13.15
N LEU A 339 -21.09 8.25 -13.72
CA LEU A 339 -19.69 8.26 -13.34
C LEU A 339 -19.43 9.23 -12.17
N VAL A 340 -19.41 8.73 -10.93
CA VAL A 340 -19.01 9.55 -9.76
C VAL A 340 -17.48 9.63 -9.72
N LYS A 341 -16.91 10.53 -10.53
CA LYS A 341 -15.51 10.94 -10.40
C LYS A 341 -15.46 12.43 -10.16
N GLY A 342 -14.72 12.84 -9.14
CA GLY A 342 -14.40 14.25 -8.87
C GLY A 342 -13.42 14.88 -9.88
N ASN A 343 -13.18 14.27 -11.05
CA ASN A 343 -12.28 14.77 -12.10
C ASN A 343 -13.03 14.88 -13.42
N GLU A 344 -12.73 15.95 -14.19
CA GLU A 344 -13.34 16.20 -15.50
C GLU A 344 -13.16 15.01 -16.46
N PRO A 345 -14.18 14.72 -17.29
CA PRO A 345 -14.08 13.67 -18.31
C PRO A 345 -13.00 14.02 -19.34
N LEU A 346 -12.15 13.04 -19.67
CA LEU A 346 -11.22 13.15 -20.80
C LEU A 346 -12.00 13.27 -22.12
N PRO A 347 -11.48 14.02 -23.11
CA PRO A 347 -12.17 14.24 -24.37
C PRO A 347 -12.42 12.91 -25.12
N PRO A 348 -13.50 12.81 -25.91
CA PRO A 348 -13.89 11.59 -26.64
C PRO A 348 -12.82 10.99 -27.55
N SER A 349 -11.78 11.74 -27.89
CA SER A 349 -10.62 11.28 -28.67
C SER A 349 -9.71 10.27 -27.94
N ALA A 350 -9.93 10.03 -26.64
CA ALA A 350 -9.13 9.13 -25.81
C ALA A 350 -9.52 7.64 -25.89
N PHE A 351 -10.52 7.26 -26.71
CA PHE A 351 -10.96 5.87 -26.89
C PHE A 351 -10.68 5.37 -28.31
N PRO A 352 -10.23 4.13 -28.46
CA PRO A 352 -11.14 3.15 -29.06
C PRO A 352 -11.10 1.81 -28.33
N LEU A 353 -12.23 1.11 -28.25
CA LEU A 353 -12.31 -0.36 -28.36
C LEU A 353 -13.79 -0.76 -28.50
N SER A 354 -14.13 -1.34 -29.65
CA SER A 354 -15.45 -1.94 -29.90
C SER A 354 -15.67 -3.13 -28.96
N LEU A 355 -16.76 -3.12 -28.19
CA LEU A 355 -17.24 -4.32 -27.51
C LEU A 355 -17.76 -5.30 -28.58
N LYS A 356 -17.15 -6.49 -28.69
CA LYS A 356 -17.78 -7.63 -29.37
C LYS A 356 -18.90 -8.17 -28.48
N SER A 357 -20.03 -8.53 -29.10
CA SER A 357 -21.20 -9.09 -28.42
C SER A 357 -20.89 -10.45 -27.77
N ALA A 358 -21.47 -10.68 -26.59
CA ALA A 358 -21.34 -11.92 -25.84
C ALA A 358 -21.79 -13.13 -26.68
N THR A 359 -20.91 -14.13 -26.79
CA THR A 359 -21.27 -15.44 -27.36
C THR A 359 -21.66 -16.37 -26.22
N THR A 360 -22.90 -16.83 -26.23
CA THR A 360 -23.41 -17.86 -25.31
C THR A 360 -22.74 -19.19 -25.64
N MET A 361 -21.96 -19.76 -24.72
CA MET A 361 -21.42 -21.13 -24.85
C MET A 361 -22.09 -22.06 -23.85
N ILE A 362 -22.63 -23.13 -24.42
CA ILE A 362 -23.41 -24.23 -23.85
C ILE A 362 -22.52 -25.07 -22.93
N ALA A 363 -23.10 -25.53 -21.83
CA ALA A 363 -22.49 -26.43 -20.86
C ALA A 363 -21.98 -27.72 -21.51
N LEU A 364 -20.73 -28.09 -21.22
CA LEU A 364 -20.24 -29.45 -21.37
C LEU A 364 -19.79 -29.93 -19.99
N GLU A 365 -20.59 -30.86 -19.46
CA GLU A 365 -20.26 -31.70 -18.33
C GLU A 365 -19.06 -32.58 -18.68
N LYS A 366 -18.02 -32.52 -17.86
CA LYS A 366 -17.22 -33.67 -17.44
C LYS A 366 -16.45 -33.29 -16.17
N ARG A 367 -16.89 -33.85 -15.05
CA ARG A 367 -16.17 -33.86 -13.78
C ARG A 367 -15.02 -34.86 -13.89
N GLU A 368 -13.81 -34.41 -13.63
CA GLU A 368 -12.79 -35.26 -13.01
C GLU A 368 -12.52 -34.69 -11.61
N GLU A 369 -12.68 -35.56 -10.62
CA GLU A 369 -12.60 -35.24 -9.19
C GLU A 369 -11.13 -35.04 -8.77
N ILE A 370 -10.85 -33.90 -8.11
CA ILE A 370 -9.61 -33.69 -7.35
C ILE A 370 -9.95 -33.95 -5.87
N PRO A 371 -9.24 -34.84 -5.14
CA PRO A 371 -9.63 -35.23 -3.80
C PRO A 371 -9.40 -34.10 -2.78
N MET A 372 -10.41 -33.86 -1.95
CA MET A 372 -10.30 -33.03 -0.75
C MET A 372 -9.40 -33.71 0.27
N CYS A 373 -8.30 -33.05 0.67
CA CYS A 373 -7.56 -33.41 1.88
C CYS A 373 -8.40 -33.02 3.11
N THR A 374 -8.93 -34.02 3.79
CA THR A 374 -9.48 -33.93 5.14
C THR A 374 -8.37 -33.64 6.14
N VAL A 375 -8.56 -32.59 6.94
CA VAL A 375 -7.72 -32.26 8.09
C VAL A 375 -8.19 -33.12 9.28
N THR A 376 -7.30 -33.94 9.82
CA THR A 376 -7.37 -34.46 11.20
C THR A 376 -6.45 -33.67 12.08
#